data_AF-A0A2E3UX35-F1
#
_entry.id   AF-A0A2E3UX35-F1
#
_cell.length_a   1.000
_cell.length_b   1.000
_cell.length_c   1.000
_cell.angle_alpha   90.00
_cell.angle_beta   90.00
_cell.angle_gamma   90.00
#
_symmetry.space_group_name_H-M   'P 1'
#
loop_
_entity.id
_entity.type
_entity.pdbx_description
1 polymer ?
#
loop_
_entity_poly.entity_id
_entity_poly.type
_entity_poly.pdbx_seq_one_letter_code
_entity_poly.pdbx_strand_id
1 'polypeptide(L)'
;MSKTKGHIKKGSKKITDSSKIHLMGARKKTNEHKAMQELEGHRKSKGHRSNKAASPKYLSFFKTLENARGTNLLICIKGYPDPDNIASSIALSWLCQFHNIKTKIVYFDDISHHENRALVKKLDLDLEQVGSDFNAEGFEFYAINDSQNNHLPIELPASCKLLTFVDHHKPTGEVEAEFIDIREHAGSTSAIFTEYIQKSGHKFHSDKPEETKIATALMHGIRSDTDDYFNASSIDYQASQFLAPKVDKDLLTLISRQAISAKTMDLTQIALQHKDIRETFLFSGVGYVREENRDGIGQCADYLLHREGIETVVVYGIVANEFVDGSLRTKSHTLDPDKYIKTLFGKDRDGKWYGGGRKDKGGFQIPLGVFAKCSDRELLWILIKKTIDELLYDSIGIESQFGRESDISSGKL
;
A
#
# COMPACT_ATOMS: atom_id res chain seq x y z
N MET A 1 29.87 67.29 -16.74
CA MET A 1 31.35 67.29 -16.49
C MET A 1 31.77 65.82 -16.53
N SER A 2 32.68 65.24 -17.31
CA SER A 2 33.72 65.62 -18.28
C SER A 2 33.77 64.49 -19.35
N LYS A 3 33.60 64.75 -20.65
CA LYS A 3 34.63 64.91 -21.71
C LYS A 3 35.93 64.08 -21.60
N THR A 4 36.11 63.13 -22.54
CA THR A 4 37.27 62.95 -23.47
C THR A 4 36.89 61.90 -24.53
N LYS A 5 36.66 62.23 -25.82
CA LYS A 5 37.59 62.42 -26.98
C LYS A 5 38.48 61.19 -27.24
N GLY A 6 38.67 60.68 -28.46
CA GLY A 6 38.30 61.03 -29.84
C GLY A 6 38.37 59.77 -30.72
N HIS A 7 38.50 59.75 -32.05
CA HIS A 7 38.70 60.77 -33.07
C HIS A 7 38.60 60.10 -34.47
N ILE A 8 38.13 60.87 -35.47
CA ILE A 8 38.48 60.84 -36.93
C ILE A 8 37.94 59.65 -37.78
N LYS A 9 37.01 59.80 -38.75
CA LYS A 9 36.85 60.56 -40.03
C LYS A 9 37.46 59.92 -41.30
N LYS A 10 36.57 59.76 -42.30
CA LYS A 10 36.76 59.67 -43.79
C LYS A 10 37.41 58.36 -44.29
N GLY A 11 36.85 57.57 -45.20
CA GLY A 11 36.12 57.83 -46.45
C GLY A 11 36.93 57.12 -47.56
N SER A 12 36.38 56.16 -48.33
CA SER A 12 36.11 56.31 -49.78
C SER A 12 35.69 54.98 -50.42
N LYS A 13 34.60 55.01 -51.20
CA LYS A 13 34.30 54.28 -52.46
C LYS A 13 35.19 53.10 -52.90
N LYS A 14 34.60 51.92 -53.16
CA LYS A 14 34.23 51.40 -54.51
C LYS A 14 33.76 49.92 -54.48
N ILE A 15 32.67 49.70 -55.21
CA ILE A 15 32.15 48.49 -55.90
C ILE A 15 33.33 47.67 -56.52
N THR A 16 33.47 46.34 -56.52
CA THR A 16 32.70 45.17 -57.02
C THR A 16 33.44 43.92 -56.47
N ASP A 17 32.82 42.76 -56.20
CA ASP A 17 32.79 41.63 -57.14
C ASP A 17 31.91 40.49 -56.57
N SER A 18 30.87 40.15 -57.32
CA SER A 18 29.86 39.13 -57.03
C SER A 18 30.21 37.83 -57.74
N SER A 19 31.07 37.00 -57.15
CA SER A 19 31.43 35.73 -57.80
C SER A 19 31.97 34.65 -56.85
N LYS A 20 31.53 34.61 -55.57
CA LYS A 20 31.90 33.52 -54.64
C LYS A 20 30.81 32.95 -53.70
N ILE A 21 29.55 33.37 -53.83
CA ILE A 21 28.48 32.90 -52.91
C ILE A 21 27.60 31.79 -53.54
N HIS A 22 27.78 31.45 -54.81
CA HIS A 22 26.85 30.54 -55.50
C HIS A 22 27.21 29.03 -55.48
N LEU A 23 28.32 28.60 -54.86
CA LEU A 23 28.68 27.18 -54.82
C LEU A 23 28.47 26.45 -53.48
N MET A 24 28.15 27.14 -52.38
CA MET A 24 27.88 26.49 -51.08
C MET A 24 26.40 26.28 -50.77
N GLY A 25 25.47 26.88 -51.52
CA GLY A 25 24.02 26.72 -51.32
C GLY A 25 23.41 25.50 -52.01
N ALA A 26 24.05 24.93 -53.03
CA ALA A 26 23.47 23.87 -53.86
C ALA A 26 23.71 22.44 -53.33
N ARG A 27 24.74 22.22 -52.49
CA ARG A 27 25.02 20.91 -51.87
C ARG A 27 24.22 20.61 -50.60
N LYS A 28 23.60 21.63 -49.98
CA LYS A 28 22.81 21.44 -48.75
C LYS A 28 21.34 21.07 -49.04
N LYS A 29 20.75 21.62 -50.11
CA LYS A 29 19.36 21.32 -50.52
C LYS A 29 19.17 19.96 -51.19
N THR A 30 20.22 19.34 -51.72
CA THR A 30 20.15 18.01 -52.36
C THR A 30 20.21 16.85 -51.35
N ASN A 31 20.80 17.05 -50.16
CA ASN A 31 20.81 16.04 -49.11
C ASN A 31 19.54 16.00 -48.27
N GLU A 32 18.83 17.12 -48.10
CA GLU A 32 17.55 17.14 -47.36
C GLU A 32 16.41 16.49 -48.15
N HIS A 33 16.39 16.63 -49.48
CA HIS A 33 15.37 15.98 -50.32
C HIS A 33 15.57 14.46 -50.48
N LYS A 34 16.81 13.96 -50.49
CA LYS A 34 17.09 12.51 -50.49
C LYS A 34 16.78 11.87 -49.13
N ALA A 35 17.07 12.55 -48.03
CA ALA A 35 16.73 12.06 -46.69
C ALA A 35 15.20 11.98 -46.48
N MET A 36 14.42 12.92 -47.03
CA MET A 36 12.96 12.86 -46.98
C MET A 36 12.34 11.76 -47.86
N GLN A 37 12.92 11.46 -49.04
CA GLN A 37 12.44 10.37 -49.91
C GLN A 37 12.80 8.97 -49.40
N GLU A 38 13.93 8.78 -48.69
CA GLU A 38 14.26 7.51 -48.04
C GLU A 38 13.39 7.23 -46.79
N LEU A 39 12.94 8.29 -46.11
CA LEU A 39 11.96 8.21 -45.00
C LEU A 39 10.53 7.92 -45.48
N GLU A 40 10.13 8.37 -46.68
CA GLU A 40 8.84 8.03 -47.27
C GLU A 40 8.83 6.64 -47.96
N GLY A 41 9.96 6.18 -48.48
CA GLY A 41 10.11 4.84 -49.07
C GLY A 41 10.07 3.68 -48.06
N HIS A 42 10.55 3.91 -46.83
CA HIS A 42 10.48 2.92 -45.74
C HIS A 42 9.12 2.85 -45.03
N ARG A 43 8.17 3.72 -45.38
CA ARG A 43 6.80 3.73 -44.83
C ARG A 43 5.79 2.87 -45.61
N LYS A 44 6.19 2.21 -46.72
CA LYS A 44 5.28 1.44 -47.60
C LYS A 44 5.49 -0.08 -47.63
N SER A 45 6.08 -0.69 -46.60
CA SER A 45 6.20 -2.16 -46.54
C SER A 45 5.91 -2.81 -45.18
N LYS A 46 5.16 -2.14 -44.29
CA LYS A 46 4.56 -2.80 -43.12
C LYS A 46 3.05 -2.79 -43.27
N GLY A 47 2.49 -3.97 -43.49
CA GLY A 47 1.07 -4.18 -43.74
C GLY A 47 0.20 -3.45 -42.73
N HIS A 48 -0.86 -2.84 -43.25
CA HIS A 48 -2.02 -2.45 -42.47
C HIS A 48 -2.58 -3.71 -41.78
N ARG A 49 -2.05 -4.04 -40.59
CA ARG A 49 -2.87 -4.65 -39.56
C ARG A 49 -3.68 -3.51 -39.00
N SER A 50 -4.99 -3.56 -39.23
CA SER A 50 -5.96 -2.68 -38.61
C SER A 50 -5.67 -2.58 -37.12
N ASN A 51 -5.37 -1.37 -36.64
CA ASN A 51 -5.47 -1.06 -35.22
C ASN A 51 -6.96 -1.15 -34.84
N LYS A 52 -7.44 -2.37 -34.57
CA LYS A 52 -8.62 -2.52 -33.71
C LYS A 52 -8.22 -1.89 -32.39
N ALA A 53 -8.83 -0.77 -32.02
CA ALA A 53 -8.74 -0.27 -30.65
C ALA A 53 -8.96 -1.45 -29.70
N ALA A 54 -8.04 -1.67 -28.77
CA ALA A 54 -8.19 -2.74 -27.80
C ALA A 54 -9.56 -2.57 -27.12
N SER A 55 -10.35 -3.63 -27.13
CA SER A 55 -11.67 -3.61 -26.49
C SER A 55 -11.51 -3.18 -25.04
N PRO A 56 -12.37 -2.27 -24.52
CA PRO A 56 -12.38 -1.92 -23.10
C PRO A 56 -12.35 -3.16 -22.21
N LYS A 57 -11.55 -3.13 -21.14
CA LYS A 57 -11.33 -4.28 -20.23
C LYS A 57 -12.63 -4.87 -19.68
N TYR A 58 -13.62 -4.03 -19.35
CA TYR A 58 -14.93 -4.49 -18.88
C TYR A 58 -15.65 -5.41 -19.89
N LEU A 59 -15.49 -5.21 -21.20
CA LEU A 59 -16.10 -6.11 -22.20
C LEU A 59 -15.46 -7.49 -22.18
N SER A 60 -14.13 -7.55 -22.02
CA SER A 60 -13.42 -8.82 -21.85
C SER A 60 -13.81 -9.51 -20.55
N PHE A 61 -13.96 -8.75 -19.46
CA PHE A 61 -14.45 -9.27 -18.18
C PHE A 61 -15.82 -9.96 -18.32
N PHE A 62 -16.81 -9.25 -18.89
CA PHE A 62 -18.15 -9.82 -19.09
C PHE A 62 -18.17 -10.99 -20.06
N LYS A 63 -17.33 -10.97 -21.09
CA LYS A 63 -17.17 -12.11 -21.99
C LYS A 63 -16.61 -13.34 -21.25
N THR A 64 -15.66 -13.14 -20.35
CA THR A 64 -15.11 -14.23 -19.53
C THR A 64 -16.16 -14.80 -18.58
N LEU A 65 -16.96 -13.95 -17.90
CA LEU A 65 -18.09 -14.42 -17.10
C LEU A 65 -19.14 -15.17 -17.94
N GLU A 66 -19.43 -14.70 -19.15
CA GLU A 66 -20.36 -15.38 -20.05
C GLU A 66 -19.85 -16.76 -20.48
N ASN A 67 -18.55 -16.90 -20.75
CA ASN A 67 -17.93 -18.18 -21.08
C ASN A 67 -18.00 -19.18 -19.91
N ALA A 68 -18.02 -18.68 -18.67
CA ALA A 68 -18.14 -19.48 -17.45
C ALA A 68 -19.60 -19.64 -16.97
N ARG A 69 -20.61 -19.23 -17.76
CA ARG A 69 -22.02 -19.29 -17.37
C ARG A 69 -22.42 -20.68 -16.85
N GLY A 70 -23.11 -20.71 -15.72
CA GLY A 70 -23.66 -21.94 -15.13
C GLY A 70 -22.67 -22.79 -14.32
N THR A 71 -21.44 -22.31 -14.09
CA THR A 71 -20.41 -22.99 -13.30
C THR A 71 -20.39 -22.54 -11.84
N ASN A 72 -19.53 -23.17 -11.04
CA ASN A 72 -19.24 -22.78 -9.66
C ASN A 72 -17.88 -22.06 -9.59
N LEU A 73 -17.86 -20.91 -8.94
CA LEU A 73 -16.68 -20.06 -8.75
C LEU A 73 -16.31 -19.91 -7.27
N LEU A 74 -15.07 -20.25 -6.94
CA LEU A 74 -14.48 -20.01 -5.62
C LEU A 74 -13.76 -18.65 -5.61
N ILE A 75 -14.23 -17.69 -4.83
CA ILE A 75 -13.58 -16.37 -4.70
C ILE A 75 -12.66 -16.42 -3.48
N CYS A 76 -11.36 -16.30 -3.70
CA CYS A 76 -10.33 -16.51 -2.69
C CYS A 76 -9.73 -15.19 -2.20
N ILE A 77 -9.96 -14.86 -0.93
CA ILE A 77 -9.33 -13.75 -0.22
C ILE A 77 -8.04 -14.25 0.42
N LYS A 78 -6.89 -13.73 -0.04
CA LYS A 78 -5.56 -14.07 0.49
C LYS A 78 -5.06 -13.02 1.47
N GLY A 79 -4.21 -13.46 2.40
CA GLY A 79 -3.72 -12.58 3.44
C GLY A 79 -4.83 -12.25 4.44
N TYR A 80 -4.53 -11.30 5.32
CA TYR A 80 -5.52 -10.72 6.22
C TYR A 80 -6.59 -9.98 5.41
N PRO A 81 -7.87 -10.38 5.45
CA PRO A 81 -8.93 -9.72 4.69
C PRO A 81 -9.05 -8.25 5.08
N ASP A 82 -8.89 -7.36 4.11
CA ASP A 82 -9.07 -5.92 4.25
C ASP A 82 -10.36 -5.43 3.57
N PRO A 83 -10.77 -4.16 3.77
CA PRO A 83 -11.99 -3.65 3.19
C PRO A 83 -12.07 -3.73 1.66
N ASP A 84 -10.96 -3.51 0.94
CA ASP A 84 -10.95 -3.49 -0.52
C ASP A 84 -11.07 -4.89 -1.12
N ASN A 85 -10.37 -5.86 -0.53
CA ASN A 85 -10.43 -7.26 -0.91
C ASN A 85 -11.82 -7.87 -0.63
N ILE A 86 -12.39 -7.58 0.55
CA ILE A 86 -13.76 -8.03 0.90
C ILE A 86 -14.78 -7.41 -0.04
N ALA A 87 -14.71 -6.11 -0.28
CA ALA A 87 -15.70 -5.38 -1.08
C ALA A 87 -15.65 -5.78 -2.57
N SER A 88 -14.46 -5.93 -3.14
CA SER A 88 -14.29 -6.40 -4.51
C SER A 88 -14.78 -7.85 -4.70
N SER A 89 -14.57 -8.71 -3.71
CA SER A 89 -15.04 -10.10 -3.72
C SER A 89 -16.57 -10.23 -3.71
N ILE A 90 -17.26 -9.47 -2.87
CA ILE A 90 -18.74 -9.48 -2.88
C ILE A 90 -19.32 -8.82 -4.15
N ALA A 91 -18.62 -7.82 -4.71
CA ALA A 91 -19.02 -7.21 -5.98
C ALA A 91 -18.88 -8.19 -7.15
N LEU A 92 -17.81 -8.99 -7.19
CA LEU A 92 -17.67 -10.09 -8.15
C LEU A 92 -18.79 -11.12 -7.99
N SER A 93 -19.08 -11.53 -6.76
CA SER A 93 -20.18 -12.46 -6.45
C SER A 93 -21.52 -11.97 -7.02
N TRP A 94 -21.85 -10.70 -6.79
CA TRP A 94 -23.06 -10.08 -7.34
C TRP A 94 -23.08 -10.05 -8.87
N LEU A 95 -21.98 -9.69 -9.52
CA LEU A 95 -21.87 -9.71 -10.99
C LEU A 95 -22.05 -11.12 -11.56
N CYS A 96 -21.51 -12.14 -10.90
CA CYS A 96 -21.62 -13.55 -11.27
C CYS A 96 -23.07 -14.07 -11.25
N GLN A 97 -23.94 -13.53 -10.40
CA GLN A 97 -25.36 -13.93 -10.35
C GLN A 97 -26.06 -13.76 -11.70
N PHE A 98 -25.75 -12.71 -12.46
CA PHE A 98 -26.34 -12.45 -13.79
C PHE A 98 -25.88 -13.43 -14.89
N HIS A 99 -24.80 -14.17 -14.62
CA HIS A 99 -24.28 -15.24 -15.48
C HIS A 99 -24.60 -16.63 -14.93
N ASN A 100 -25.52 -16.75 -13.95
CA ASN A 100 -25.85 -18.02 -13.28
C ASN A 100 -24.60 -18.74 -12.72
N ILE A 101 -23.56 -18.00 -12.36
CA ILE A 101 -22.37 -18.55 -11.73
C ILE A 101 -22.64 -18.58 -10.23
N LYS A 102 -22.58 -19.77 -9.63
CA LYS A 102 -22.71 -19.90 -8.17
C LYS A 102 -21.37 -19.56 -7.55
N THR A 103 -21.37 -18.73 -6.52
CA THR A 103 -20.12 -18.27 -5.90
C THR A 103 -20.05 -18.71 -4.44
N LYS A 104 -18.83 -18.99 -3.98
CA LYS A 104 -18.49 -19.14 -2.57
C LYS A 104 -17.27 -18.28 -2.28
N ILE A 105 -17.32 -17.44 -1.25
CA ILE A 105 -16.20 -16.57 -0.89
C ILE A 105 -15.50 -17.18 0.32
N VAL A 106 -14.18 -17.35 0.22
CA VAL A 106 -13.37 -17.95 1.27
C VAL A 106 -12.18 -17.09 1.62
N TYR A 107 -11.71 -17.17 2.87
CA TYR A 107 -10.52 -16.48 3.35
C TYR A 107 -9.62 -17.41 4.16
N PHE A 108 -8.31 -17.14 4.14
CA PHE A 108 -7.31 -18.03 4.74
C PHE A 108 -6.78 -17.55 6.08
N ASP A 109 -6.44 -16.27 6.21
CA ASP A 109 -5.94 -15.70 7.46
C ASP A 109 -7.08 -15.04 8.26
N ASP A 110 -6.93 -14.98 9.58
CA ASP A 110 -7.94 -14.40 10.47
C ASP A 110 -8.30 -12.97 10.08
N ILE A 111 -9.57 -12.61 10.21
CA ILE A 111 -10.00 -11.21 10.16
C ILE A 111 -9.59 -10.53 11.47
N SER A 112 -8.34 -10.10 11.54
CA SER A 112 -7.66 -9.65 12.76
C SER A 112 -8.01 -8.22 13.15
N HIS A 113 -8.27 -7.33 12.19
CA HIS A 113 -8.67 -5.96 12.47
C HIS A 113 -10.15 -5.87 12.90
N HIS A 114 -10.40 -5.14 14.00
CA HIS A 114 -11.76 -4.95 14.54
C HIS A 114 -12.73 -4.35 13.52
N GLU A 115 -12.24 -3.47 12.64
CA GLU A 115 -13.00 -2.81 11.60
C GLU A 115 -13.47 -3.80 10.54
N ASN A 116 -12.57 -4.66 10.06
CA ASN A 116 -12.90 -5.68 9.05
C ASN A 116 -13.87 -6.72 9.63
N ARG A 117 -13.74 -7.08 10.92
CA ARG A 117 -14.76 -7.90 11.60
C ARG A 117 -16.11 -7.19 11.70
N ALA A 118 -16.10 -5.91 12.01
CA ALA A 118 -17.33 -5.11 12.04
C ALA A 118 -17.95 -5.03 10.64
N LEU A 119 -17.16 -4.84 9.59
CA LEU A 119 -17.60 -4.84 8.20
C LEU A 119 -18.35 -6.13 7.86
N VAL A 120 -17.70 -7.29 8.03
CA VAL A 120 -18.30 -8.61 7.75
C VAL A 120 -19.56 -8.84 8.55
N LYS A 121 -19.52 -8.58 9.86
CA LYS A 121 -20.66 -8.78 10.76
C LYS A 121 -21.83 -7.85 10.45
N LYS A 122 -21.56 -6.59 10.11
CA LYS A 122 -22.60 -5.57 9.91
C LYS A 122 -23.21 -5.64 8.51
N LEU A 123 -22.44 -6.06 7.53
CA LEU A 123 -22.94 -6.35 6.19
C LEU A 123 -23.59 -7.73 6.10
N ASP A 124 -23.41 -8.59 7.11
CA ASP A 124 -23.96 -9.96 7.14
C ASP A 124 -23.50 -10.73 5.88
N LEU A 125 -22.18 -10.74 5.68
CA LEU A 125 -21.55 -11.36 4.52
C LEU A 125 -21.31 -12.85 4.78
N ASP A 126 -21.62 -13.66 3.78
CA ASP A 126 -21.34 -15.09 3.77
C ASP A 126 -19.89 -15.33 3.33
N LEU A 127 -18.98 -15.28 4.30
CA LEU A 127 -17.55 -15.54 4.13
C LEU A 127 -17.16 -16.77 4.97
N GLU A 128 -16.55 -17.77 4.35
CA GLU A 128 -16.09 -18.97 5.05
C GLU A 128 -14.58 -18.95 5.27
N GLN A 129 -14.15 -19.15 6.51
CA GLN A 129 -12.73 -19.36 6.79
C GLN A 129 -12.35 -20.77 6.34
N VAL A 130 -11.27 -20.87 5.57
CA VAL A 130 -10.75 -22.16 5.12
C VAL A 130 -10.15 -22.92 6.31
N GLY A 131 -10.81 -24.02 6.68
CA GLY A 131 -10.30 -25.01 7.61
C GLY A 131 -9.41 -26.07 6.94
N SER A 132 -8.80 -26.93 7.74
CA SER A 132 -7.97 -28.05 7.25
C SER A 132 -8.73 -29.08 6.41
N ASP A 133 -10.06 -29.12 6.54
CA ASP A 133 -11.00 -30.03 5.89
C ASP A 133 -11.71 -29.40 4.68
N PHE A 134 -11.34 -28.17 4.29
CA PHE A 134 -11.95 -27.48 3.17
C PHE A 134 -11.72 -28.26 1.86
N ASN A 135 -12.82 -28.57 1.17
CA ASN A 135 -12.79 -29.26 -0.12
C ASN A 135 -13.22 -28.32 -1.25
N ALA A 136 -12.31 -28.09 -2.20
CA ALA A 136 -12.56 -27.29 -3.40
C ALA A 136 -13.10 -28.11 -4.59
N GLU A 137 -13.41 -29.40 -4.41
CA GLU A 137 -14.09 -30.21 -5.41
C GLU A 137 -15.45 -29.61 -5.80
N GLY A 138 -15.77 -29.67 -7.09
CA GLY A 138 -17.00 -29.11 -7.65
C GLY A 138 -16.92 -27.64 -8.07
N PHE A 139 -15.80 -26.96 -7.83
CA PHE A 139 -15.52 -25.66 -8.43
C PHE A 139 -14.73 -25.81 -9.74
N GLU A 140 -15.30 -25.34 -10.85
CA GLU A 140 -14.60 -25.29 -12.14
C GLU A 140 -13.62 -24.11 -12.22
N PHE A 141 -13.89 -23.07 -11.44
CA PHE A 141 -13.12 -21.84 -11.46
C PHE A 141 -12.82 -21.30 -10.06
N TYR A 142 -11.74 -20.54 -9.96
CA TYR A 142 -11.48 -19.66 -8.84
C TYR A 142 -11.16 -18.23 -9.29
N ALA A 143 -11.29 -17.27 -8.40
CA ALA A 143 -10.96 -15.87 -8.62
C ALA A 143 -10.11 -15.33 -7.47
N ILE A 144 -9.22 -14.39 -7.79
CA ILE A 144 -8.41 -13.67 -6.82
C ILE A 144 -8.53 -12.19 -7.14
N ASN A 145 -8.93 -11.41 -6.14
CA ASN A 145 -8.98 -9.96 -6.22
C ASN A 145 -7.93 -9.40 -5.27
N ASP A 146 -7.42 -8.20 -5.60
CA ASP A 146 -6.63 -7.36 -4.70
C ASP A 146 -5.45 -8.12 -4.05
N SER A 147 -4.61 -8.71 -4.89
CA SER A 147 -3.45 -9.50 -4.47
C SER A 147 -2.40 -9.51 -5.58
N GLN A 148 -1.12 -9.38 -5.20
CA GLN A 148 -0.01 -9.26 -6.16
C GLN A 148 0.39 -10.56 -6.88
N ASN A 149 -0.11 -11.72 -6.42
CA ASN A 149 0.15 -13.03 -7.02
C ASN A 149 -1.01 -14.02 -6.81
N ASN A 150 -1.01 -15.11 -7.58
CA ASN A 150 -2.08 -16.12 -7.60
C ASN A 150 -1.82 -17.36 -6.72
N HIS A 151 -0.75 -17.40 -5.92
CA HIS A 151 -0.45 -18.57 -5.08
C HIS A 151 -1.43 -18.70 -3.90
N LEU A 152 -2.16 -19.80 -3.80
CA LEU A 152 -3.07 -20.06 -2.69
C LEU A 152 -2.40 -20.96 -1.64
N PRO A 153 -2.74 -20.83 -0.34
CA PRO A 153 -2.25 -21.73 0.71
C PRO A 153 -2.99 -23.08 0.76
N ILE A 154 -3.68 -23.42 -0.33
CA ILE A 154 -4.36 -24.70 -0.54
C ILE A 154 -4.05 -25.21 -1.95
N GLU A 155 -4.12 -26.53 -2.12
CA GLU A 155 -4.11 -27.14 -3.44
C GLU A 155 -5.52 -27.12 -4.02
N LEU A 156 -5.65 -26.60 -5.24
CA LEU A 156 -6.89 -26.67 -6.00
C LEU A 156 -6.86 -27.87 -6.95
N PRO A 157 -8.02 -28.48 -7.27
CA PRO A 157 -8.09 -29.50 -8.32
C PRO A 157 -7.51 -28.96 -9.64
N ALA A 158 -6.80 -29.80 -10.40
CA ALA A 158 -6.20 -29.40 -11.68
C ALA A 158 -7.24 -28.91 -12.72
N SER A 159 -8.51 -29.29 -12.55
CA SER A 159 -9.63 -28.81 -13.36
C SER A 159 -10.09 -27.39 -13.00
N CYS A 160 -9.77 -26.91 -11.79
CA CYS A 160 -10.17 -25.60 -11.29
C CYS A 160 -9.21 -24.51 -11.80
N LYS A 161 -9.70 -23.68 -12.72
CA LYS A 161 -8.87 -22.66 -13.40
C LYS A 161 -9.06 -21.27 -12.81
N LEU A 162 -8.04 -20.43 -12.90
CA LEU A 162 -8.15 -19.01 -12.50
C LEU A 162 -9.00 -18.27 -13.54
N LEU A 163 -10.24 -17.94 -13.20
CA LEU A 163 -11.16 -17.24 -14.08
C LEU A 163 -10.84 -15.75 -14.17
N THR A 164 -10.72 -15.08 -13.02
CA THR A 164 -10.45 -13.64 -12.96
C THR A 164 -9.37 -13.32 -11.95
N PHE A 165 -8.44 -12.47 -12.36
CA PHE A 165 -7.44 -11.84 -11.51
C PHE A 165 -7.51 -10.32 -11.68
N VAL A 166 -7.97 -9.61 -10.66
CA VAL A 166 -8.18 -8.16 -10.70
C VAL A 166 -7.44 -7.51 -9.55
N ASP A 167 -6.56 -6.56 -9.84
CA ASP A 167 -5.69 -5.94 -8.84
C ASP A 167 -5.33 -4.50 -9.23
N HIS A 168 -4.94 -3.68 -8.27
CA HIS A 168 -4.41 -2.35 -8.49
C HIS A 168 -2.93 -2.21 -8.07
N HIS A 169 -2.35 -3.23 -7.45
CA HIS A 169 -0.95 -3.22 -7.06
C HIS A 169 -0.01 -3.42 -8.25
N LYS A 170 1.26 -3.07 -8.04
CA LYS A 170 2.33 -3.38 -9.00
C LYS A 170 2.49 -4.90 -9.12
N PRO A 171 2.47 -5.48 -10.33
CA PRO A 171 2.68 -6.90 -10.54
C PRO A 171 4.04 -7.38 -10.02
N THR A 172 4.06 -8.53 -9.33
CA THR A 172 5.30 -9.15 -8.83
C THR A 172 5.76 -10.38 -9.62
N GLY A 173 5.05 -10.75 -10.69
CA GLY A 173 5.34 -11.90 -11.53
C GLY A 173 4.35 -12.05 -12.67
N GLU A 174 4.52 -13.09 -13.48
CA GLU A 174 3.51 -13.48 -14.47
C GLU A 174 2.37 -14.23 -13.77
N VAL A 175 1.14 -13.85 -14.10
CA VAL A 175 -0.09 -14.53 -13.68
C VAL A 175 -0.77 -15.05 -14.93
N GLU A 176 -1.22 -16.30 -14.91
CA GLU A 176 -2.03 -16.90 -15.97
C GLU A 176 -3.46 -17.06 -15.47
N ALA A 177 -4.41 -16.48 -16.21
CA ALA A 177 -5.85 -16.53 -15.93
C ALA A 177 -6.65 -16.37 -17.22
N GLU A 178 -7.91 -16.80 -17.21
CA GLU A 178 -8.86 -16.55 -18.30
C GLU A 178 -9.14 -15.04 -18.49
N PHE A 179 -9.00 -14.25 -17.41
CA PHE A 179 -9.06 -12.80 -17.44
C PHE A 179 -8.12 -12.17 -16.40
N ILE A 180 -7.35 -11.17 -16.84
CA ILE A 180 -6.46 -10.38 -15.98
C ILE A 180 -6.71 -8.89 -16.22
N ASP A 181 -6.94 -8.13 -15.16
CA ASP A 181 -6.99 -6.67 -15.19
C ASP A 181 -6.23 -6.08 -13.99
N ILE A 182 -5.00 -5.63 -14.25
CA ILE A 182 -4.16 -4.98 -13.25
C ILE A 182 -4.04 -3.50 -13.62
N ARG A 183 -4.46 -2.61 -12.71
CA ARG A 183 -4.53 -1.16 -12.95
C ARG A 183 -3.79 -0.38 -11.87
N GLU A 184 -2.47 -0.24 -12.02
CA GLU A 184 -1.60 0.52 -11.09
C GLU A 184 -1.99 1.99 -10.87
N HIS A 185 -2.83 2.54 -11.75
CA HIS A 185 -3.32 3.91 -11.61
C HIS A 185 -4.60 4.01 -10.77
N ALA A 186 -5.28 2.90 -10.49
CA ALA A 186 -6.43 2.89 -9.61
C ALA A 186 -5.97 2.90 -8.15
N GLY A 187 -6.64 3.71 -7.33
CA GLY A 187 -6.36 3.79 -5.90
C GLY A 187 -6.85 2.57 -5.13
N SER A 188 -7.83 1.83 -5.66
CA SER A 188 -8.29 0.56 -5.09
C SER A 188 -8.91 -0.38 -6.14
N THR A 189 -8.94 -1.68 -5.83
CA THR A 189 -9.64 -2.71 -6.61
C THR A 189 -11.17 -2.54 -6.55
N SER A 190 -11.72 -2.04 -5.44
CA SER A 190 -13.14 -1.65 -5.35
C SER A 190 -13.55 -0.60 -6.38
N ALA A 191 -12.66 0.35 -6.73
CA ALA A 191 -12.95 1.31 -7.81
C ALA A 191 -13.08 0.61 -9.18
N ILE A 192 -12.24 -0.40 -9.45
CA ILE A 192 -12.28 -1.21 -10.67
C ILE A 192 -13.59 -2.01 -10.74
N PHE A 193 -13.99 -2.69 -9.65
CA PHE A 193 -15.25 -3.42 -9.62
C PHE A 193 -16.47 -2.51 -9.71
N THR A 194 -16.39 -1.28 -9.19
CA THR A 194 -17.45 -0.28 -9.37
C THR A 194 -17.62 0.08 -10.85
N GLU A 195 -16.53 0.21 -11.61
CA GLU A 195 -16.62 0.38 -13.07
C GLU A 195 -17.32 -0.81 -13.72
N TYR A 196 -17.00 -2.04 -13.32
CA TYR A 196 -17.70 -3.23 -13.85
C TYR A 196 -19.19 -3.18 -13.55
N ILE A 197 -19.59 -2.87 -12.31
CA ILE A 197 -21.01 -2.70 -11.94
C ILE A 197 -21.70 -1.67 -12.84
N GLN A 198 -21.08 -0.50 -13.05
CA GLN A 198 -21.62 0.54 -13.93
C GLN A 198 -21.77 0.07 -15.39
N LYS A 199 -20.84 -0.76 -15.88
CA LYS A 199 -20.78 -1.23 -17.26
C LYS A 199 -21.53 -2.54 -17.50
N SER A 200 -22.04 -3.18 -16.44
CA SER A 200 -22.75 -4.46 -16.52
C SER A 200 -24.06 -4.41 -17.31
N GLY A 201 -24.65 -3.22 -17.47
CA GLY A 201 -25.98 -3.04 -18.05
C GLY A 201 -27.12 -3.40 -17.08
N HIS A 202 -26.80 -3.92 -15.89
CA HIS A 202 -27.76 -4.16 -14.82
C HIS A 202 -27.95 -2.91 -13.97
N LYS A 203 -29.20 -2.67 -13.55
CA LYS A 203 -29.50 -1.57 -12.63
C LYS A 203 -28.99 -1.94 -11.24
N PHE A 204 -28.14 -1.07 -10.70
CA PHE A 204 -27.66 -1.13 -9.32
C PHE A 204 -28.42 -0.07 -8.52
N HIS A 205 -29.30 -0.50 -7.64
CA HIS A 205 -30.30 0.33 -6.97
C HIS A 205 -29.90 0.64 -5.51
N SER A 206 -30.48 1.71 -4.98
CA SER A 206 -30.32 2.14 -3.58
C SER A 206 -31.44 1.62 -2.67
N ASP A 207 -32.48 0.98 -3.22
CA ASP A 207 -33.63 0.46 -2.48
C ASP A 207 -33.55 -1.04 -2.18
N LYS A 208 -32.59 -1.75 -2.78
CA LYS A 208 -32.31 -3.15 -2.48
C LYS A 208 -31.27 -3.27 -1.36
N PRO A 209 -31.56 -4.00 -0.28
CA PRO A 209 -30.62 -4.16 0.84
C PRO A 209 -29.26 -4.75 0.44
N GLU A 210 -29.24 -5.76 -0.43
CA GLU A 210 -28.00 -6.38 -0.92
C GLU A 210 -27.12 -5.39 -1.70
N GLU A 211 -27.70 -4.68 -2.66
CA GLU A 211 -26.98 -3.69 -3.49
C GLU A 211 -26.48 -2.51 -2.65
N THR A 212 -27.25 -2.09 -1.64
CA THR A 212 -26.86 -1.06 -0.66
C THR A 212 -25.67 -1.50 0.19
N LYS A 213 -25.66 -2.77 0.64
CA LYS A 213 -24.53 -3.36 1.37
C LYS A 213 -23.28 -3.40 0.50
N ILE A 214 -23.38 -3.86 -0.74
CA ILE A 214 -22.26 -3.90 -1.70
C ILE A 214 -21.74 -2.47 -1.97
N ALA A 215 -22.64 -1.51 -2.20
CA ALA A 215 -22.25 -0.11 -2.38
C ALA A 215 -21.49 0.44 -1.17
N THR A 216 -21.97 0.13 0.03
CA THR A 216 -21.37 0.57 1.30
C THR A 216 -19.99 -0.05 1.50
N ALA A 217 -19.84 -1.34 1.20
CA ALA A 217 -18.55 -2.04 1.24
C ALA A 217 -17.56 -1.45 0.24
N LEU A 218 -17.95 -1.28 -1.03
CA LEU A 218 -17.09 -0.72 -2.08
C LEU A 218 -16.67 0.71 -1.75
N MET A 219 -17.57 1.53 -1.20
CA MET A 219 -17.23 2.87 -0.75
C MET A 219 -16.20 2.83 0.40
N HIS A 220 -16.35 1.90 1.34
CA HIS A 220 -15.39 1.75 2.43
C HIS A 220 -14.04 1.22 1.94
N GLY A 221 -14.01 0.27 1.01
CA GLY A 221 -12.79 -0.23 0.35
C GLY A 221 -12.02 0.87 -0.36
N ILE A 222 -12.70 1.68 -1.19
CA ILE A 222 -12.09 2.85 -1.85
C ILE A 222 -11.49 3.80 -0.82
N ARG A 223 -12.24 4.14 0.25
CA ARG A 223 -11.76 5.06 1.29
C ARG A 223 -10.58 4.48 2.08
N SER A 224 -10.56 3.18 2.35
CA SER A 224 -9.48 2.51 3.07
C SER A 224 -8.17 2.59 2.29
N ASP A 225 -8.16 2.11 1.05
CA ASP A 225 -6.92 1.96 0.27
C ASP A 225 -6.37 3.27 -0.28
N THR A 226 -7.27 4.23 -0.50
CA THR A 226 -6.86 5.57 -0.92
C THR A 226 -6.44 6.48 0.23
N ASP A 227 -6.40 5.97 1.47
CA ASP A 227 -6.16 6.75 2.69
C ASP A 227 -7.11 7.96 2.75
N ASP A 228 -8.41 7.67 2.84
CA ASP A 228 -9.52 8.64 2.79
C ASP A 228 -9.38 9.68 1.67
N TYR A 229 -9.08 9.19 0.46
CA TYR A 229 -8.87 9.93 -0.79
C TYR A 229 -7.56 10.72 -0.92
N PHE A 230 -6.62 10.67 0.03
CA PHE A 230 -5.31 11.31 -0.14
C PHE A 230 -4.53 10.76 -1.33
N ASN A 231 -4.67 9.46 -1.62
CA ASN A 231 -4.02 8.76 -2.73
C ASN A 231 -5.00 8.39 -3.87
N ALA A 232 -6.20 8.99 -3.89
CA ALA A 232 -7.21 8.68 -4.89
C ALA A 232 -6.88 9.24 -6.27
N SER A 233 -7.21 8.47 -7.30
CA SER A 233 -7.14 8.86 -8.71
C SER A 233 -8.54 9.13 -9.28
N SER A 234 -8.61 9.51 -10.56
CA SER A 234 -9.87 9.78 -11.25
C SER A 234 -10.89 8.64 -11.18
N ILE A 235 -10.43 7.37 -11.25
CA ILE A 235 -11.36 6.21 -11.21
C ILE A 235 -12.01 6.08 -9.84
N ASP A 236 -11.28 6.38 -8.76
CA ASP A 236 -11.75 6.28 -7.37
C ASP A 236 -12.82 7.34 -7.08
N TYR A 237 -12.62 8.56 -7.58
CA TYR A 237 -13.61 9.63 -7.50
C TYR A 237 -14.87 9.32 -8.31
N GLN A 238 -14.73 8.79 -9.54
CA GLN A 238 -15.87 8.41 -10.38
C GLN A 238 -16.66 7.25 -9.78
N ALA A 239 -15.97 6.25 -9.25
CA ALA A 239 -16.58 5.14 -8.51
C ALA A 239 -17.34 5.67 -7.29
N SER A 240 -16.70 6.49 -6.47
CA SER A 240 -17.34 7.10 -5.28
C SER A 240 -18.55 7.95 -5.63
N GLN A 241 -18.48 8.76 -6.69
CA GLN A 241 -19.62 9.56 -7.16
C GLN A 241 -20.83 8.67 -7.52
N PHE A 242 -20.58 7.52 -8.14
CA PHE A 242 -21.64 6.57 -8.50
C PHE A 242 -22.21 5.82 -7.30
N LEU A 243 -21.37 5.47 -6.33
CA LEU A 243 -21.77 4.73 -5.12
C LEU A 243 -22.48 5.63 -4.11
N ALA A 244 -22.07 6.90 -3.98
CA ALA A 244 -22.56 7.85 -2.98
C ALA A 244 -24.10 7.87 -2.77
N PRO A 245 -24.96 7.85 -3.80
CA PRO A 245 -26.41 7.83 -3.60
C PRO A 245 -26.98 6.46 -3.16
N LYS A 246 -26.17 5.40 -3.15
CA LYS A 246 -26.57 4.01 -2.86
C LYS A 246 -25.99 3.47 -1.55
N VAL A 247 -25.14 4.25 -0.89
CA VAL A 247 -24.49 3.87 0.35
C VAL A 247 -25.45 4.09 1.53
N ASP A 248 -25.48 3.13 2.45
CA ASP A 248 -26.00 3.36 3.79
C ASP A 248 -24.97 4.16 4.58
N LYS A 249 -25.26 5.44 4.80
CA LYS A 249 -24.34 6.38 5.46
C LYS A 249 -24.14 6.06 6.94
N ASP A 250 -25.17 5.54 7.61
CA ASP A 250 -25.09 5.20 9.03
C ASP A 250 -24.22 3.96 9.20
N LEU A 251 -24.41 2.96 8.33
CA LEU A 251 -23.57 1.79 8.28
C LEU A 251 -22.13 2.14 7.89
N LEU A 252 -21.92 2.95 6.85
CA LEU A 252 -20.58 3.42 6.45
C LEU A 252 -19.88 4.12 7.61
N THR A 253 -20.59 4.99 8.32
CA THR A 253 -20.06 5.69 9.49
C THR A 253 -19.69 4.70 10.60
N LEU A 254 -20.52 3.68 10.82
CA LEU A 254 -20.28 2.68 11.85
C LEU A 254 -19.04 1.81 11.55
N ILE A 255 -18.86 1.37 10.30
CA ILE A 255 -17.71 0.56 9.88
C ILE A 255 -16.43 1.39 9.72
N SER A 256 -16.54 2.69 9.39
CA SER A 256 -15.38 3.59 9.25
C SER A 256 -14.87 4.16 10.57
N ARG A 257 -15.53 3.90 11.70
CA ARG A 257 -15.12 4.45 13.00
C ARG A 257 -13.97 3.63 13.58
N GLN A 258 -12.77 4.24 13.56
CA GLN A 258 -11.62 3.85 14.37
C GLN A 258 -11.91 4.08 15.85
N ALA A 259 -12.58 3.13 16.51
CA ALA A 259 -12.75 3.18 17.96
C ALA A 259 -11.43 2.78 18.64
N ILE A 260 -10.80 3.74 19.33
CA ILE A 260 -9.64 3.46 20.17
C ILE A 260 -10.12 2.73 21.43
N SER A 261 -9.57 1.54 21.70
CA SER A 261 -9.93 0.79 22.89
C SER A 261 -9.52 1.55 24.16
N ALA A 262 -10.25 1.37 25.28
CA ALA A 262 -9.86 1.99 26.56
C ALA A 262 -8.42 1.62 26.96
N LYS A 263 -7.98 0.38 26.65
CA LYS A 263 -6.61 -0.06 26.91
C LYS A 263 -5.58 0.62 26.03
N THR A 264 -5.90 0.88 24.76
CA THR A 264 -5.05 1.69 23.89
C THR A 264 -5.01 3.14 24.35
N MET A 265 -6.11 3.69 24.88
CA MET A 265 -6.12 5.02 25.48
C MET A 265 -5.19 5.09 26.70
N ASP A 266 -5.25 4.09 27.59
CA ASP A 266 -4.33 3.95 28.72
C ASP A 266 -2.86 3.90 28.25
N LEU A 267 -2.57 3.10 27.22
CA LEU A 267 -1.23 3.01 26.62
C LEU A 267 -0.78 4.35 26.01
N THR A 268 -1.69 5.06 25.34
CA THR A 268 -1.41 6.37 24.74
C THR A 268 -1.10 7.40 25.82
N GLN A 269 -1.80 7.37 26.96
CA GLN A 269 -1.49 8.20 28.11
C GLN A 269 -0.06 7.93 28.62
N ILE A 270 0.32 6.67 28.79
CA ILE A 270 1.69 6.29 29.20
C ILE A 270 2.70 6.79 28.16
N ALA A 271 2.41 6.58 26.87
CA ALA A 271 3.31 7.01 25.81
C ALA A 271 3.53 8.53 25.78
N LEU A 272 2.47 9.30 26.02
CA LEU A 272 2.54 10.75 26.16
C LEU A 272 3.31 11.19 27.41
N GLN A 273 3.23 10.45 28.51
CA GLN A 273 3.97 10.72 29.74
C GLN A 273 5.46 10.43 29.59
N HIS A 274 5.83 9.36 28.87
CA HIS A 274 7.20 8.88 28.71
C HIS A 274 7.90 9.31 27.41
N LYS A 275 7.26 10.16 26.58
CA LYS A 275 7.87 10.68 25.36
C LYS A 275 9.24 11.33 25.64
N ASP A 276 10.27 10.82 24.97
CA ASP A 276 11.59 11.43 24.88
C ASP A 276 11.78 11.96 23.46
N ILE A 277 12.03 13.27 23.32
CA ILE A 277 12.12 13.94 22.03
C ILE A 277 13.56 14.37 21.81
N ARG A 278 14.12 13.92 20.69
CA ARG A 278 15.49 14.17 20.28
C ARG A 278 15.48 14.63 18.83
N GLU A 279 15.74 15.91 18.61
CA GLU A 279 15.59 16.53 17.29
C GLU A 279 14.19 16.26 16.70
N THR A 280 14.11 15.56 15.57
CA THR A 280 12.85 15.17 14.91
C THR A 280 12.37 13.76 15.28
N PHE A 281 13.05 13.09 16.21
CA PHE A 281 12.68 11.76 16.72
C PHE A 281 11.90 11.86 18.04
N LEU A 282 10.90 11.00 18.19
CA LEU A 282 10.20 10.78 19.44
C LEU A 282 10.24 9.28 19.80
N PHE A 283 10.81 8.97 20.96
CA PHE A 283 10.88 7.63 21.50
C PHE A 283 9.97 7.50 22.72
N SER A 284 9.32 6.34 22.87
CA SER A 284 8.48 6.11 24.04
C SER A 284 8.37 4.63 24.42
N GLY A 285 8.84 4.29 25.62
CA GLY A 285 8.61 2.99 26.25
C GLY A 285 7.30 2.95 27.04
N VAL A 286 6.37 2.08 26.67
CA VAL A 286 5.03 1.97 27.29
C VAL A 286 4.93 0.92 28.41
N GLY A 287 6.04 0.25 28.75
CA GLY A 287 6.06 -0.77 29.79
C GLY A 287 5.50 -2.10 29.31
N TYR A 288 4.75 -2.78 30.19
CA TYR A 288 4.17 -4.08 29.90
C TYR A 288 2.83 -3.97 29.19
N VAL A 289 2.71 -4.69 28.09
CA VAL A 289 1.52 -4.77 27.24
C VAL A 289 1.05 -6.22 27.19
N ARG A 290 -0.26 -6.43 27.32
CA ARG A 290 -0.82 -7.77 27.14
C ARG A 290 -0.92 -8.12 25.67
N GLU A 291 -0.87 -9.39 25.33
CA GLU A 291 -0.93 -9.87 23.93
C GLU A 291 -2.13 -9.28 23.19
N GLU A 292 -3.31 -9.27 23.82
CA GLU A 292 -4.54 -8.75 23.21
C GLU A 292 -4.53 -7.23 22.94
N ASN A 293 -3.58 -6.49 23.50
CA ASN A 293 -3.43 -5.03 23.33
C ASN A 293 -2.16 -4.65 22.56
N ARG A 294 -1.47 -5.63 21.96
CA ARG A 294 -0.22 -5.44 21.21
C ARG A 294 -0.33 -4.36 20.14
N ASP A 295 -1.43 -4.34 19.39
CA ASP A 295 -1.71 -3.34 18.35
C ASP A 295 -1.74 -1.90 18.88
N GLY A 296 -1.96 -1.72 20.18
CA GLY A 296 -1.92 -0.42 20.84
C GLY A 296 -0.56 0.27 20.73
N ILE A 297 0.55 -0.49 20.63
CA ILE A 297 1.90 0.07 20.42
C ILE A 297 1.97 0.82 19.08
N GLY A 298 1.45 0.21 18.02
CA GLY A 298 1.36 0.82 16.69
C GLY A 298 0.48 2.07 16.69
N GLN A 299 -0.71 1.96 17.27
CA GLN A 299 -1.67 3.07 17.38
C GLN A 299 -1.09 4.27 18.16
N CYS A 300 -0.33 4.01 19.22
CA CYS A 300 0.39 5.06 19.94
C CYS A 300 1.41 5.75 19.04
N ALA A 301 2.20 4.99 18.26
CA ALA A 301 3.18 5.56 17.35
C ALA A 301 2.53 6.42 16.25
N ASP A 302 1.42 5.93 15.68
CA ASP A 302 0.62 6.66 14.69
C ASP A 302 0.08 7.98 15.29
N TYR A 303 -0.45 7.95 16.51
CA TYR A 303 -0.94 9.15 17.20
C TYR A 303 0.19 10.16 17.47
N LEU A 304 1.31 9.70 18.04
CA LEU A 304 2.44 10.58 18.41
C LEU A 304 3.12 11.22 17.20
N LEU A 305 3.05 10.61 16.01
CA LEU A 305 3.61 11.14 14.76
C LEU A 305 2.89 12.41 14.28
N HIS A 306 1.71 12.72 14.84
CA HIS A 306 0.99 13.97 14.56
C HIS A 306 1.56 15.17 15.32
N ARG A 307 2.46 14.97 16.29
CA ARG A 307 3.08 16.07 17.03
C ARG A 307 3.93 16.92 16.09
N GLU A 308 3.71 18.23 16.13
CA GLU A 308 4.52 19.20 15.38
C GLU A 308 6.01 19.04 15.66
N GLY A 309 6.83 19.13 14.60
CA GLY A 309 8.29 19.00 14.66
C GLY A 309 8.82 17.57 14.76
N ILE A 310 7.95 16.55 14.77
CA ILE A 310 8.36 15.14 14.78
C ILE A 310 8.22 14.55 13.37
N GLU A 311 9.30 13.93 12.90
CA GLU A 311 9.32 13.19 11.64
C GLU A 311 9.32 11.68 11.86
N THR A 312 9.91 11.18 12.95
CA THR A 312 10.00 9.74 13.22
C THR A 312 9.62 9.43 14.67
N VAL A 313 8.82 8.39 14.85
CA VAL A 313 8.36 7.91 16.16
C VAL A 313 8.72 6.44 16.32
N VAL A 314 9.26 6.06 17.49
CA VAL A 314 9.38 4.66 17.91
C VAL A 314 8.69 4.48 19.25
N VAL A 315 7.68 3.62 19.30
CA VAL A 315 7.01 3.18 20.53
C VAL A 315 7.32 1.71 20.75
N TYR A 316 7.64 1.32 21.98
CA TYR A 316 7.95 -0.08 22.29
C TYR A 316 7.48 -0.48 23.70
N GLY A 317 7.27 -1.78 23.92
CA GLY A 317 6.86 -2.34 25.19
C GLY A 317 7.15 -3.83 25.29
N ILE A 318 7.07 -4.38 26.51
CA ILE A 318 7.20 -5.82 26.75
C ILE A 318 5.83 -6.48 26.55
N VAL A 319 5.70 -7.33 25.54
CA VAL A 319 4.47 -8.06 25.21
C VAL A 319 4.54 -9.48 25.74
N ALA A 320 3.45 -9.94 26.35
CA ALA A 320 3.27 -11.28 26.90
C ALA A 320 4.35 -11.75 27.91
N ASN A 321 5.19 -10.83 28.42
CA ASN A 321 6.41 -11.13 29.19
C ASN A 321 7.46 -11.97 28.44
N GLU A 322 7.38 -12.02 27.10
CA GLU A 322 8.26 -12.85 26.29
C GLU A 322 9.09 -12.03 25.31
N PHE A 323 8.51 -10.95 24.77
CA PHE A 323 9.12 -10.16 23.72
C PHE A 323 9.11 -8.67 24.03
N VAL A 324 10.10 -7.95 23.51
CA VAL A 324 10.03 -6.51 23.31
C VAL A 324 9.52 -6.26 21.91
N ASP A 325 8.31 -5.73 21.81
CA ASP A 325 7.71 -5.36 20.54
C ASP A 325 7.77 -3.85 20.40
N GLY A 326 8.10 -3.39 19.20
CA GLY A 326 8.12 -1.98 18.88
C GLY A 326 7.63 -1.68 17.48
N SER A 327 7.13 -0.46 17.35
CA SER A 327 6.56 0.09 16.14
C SER A 327 7.26 1.40 15.79
N LEU A 328 7.78 1.48 14.57
CA LEU A 328 8.32 2.68 13.97
C LEU A 328 7.31 3.27 13.00
N ARG A 329 7.14 4.58 13.06
CA ARG A 329 6.39 5.39 12.09
C ARG A 329 7.23 6.59 11.67
N THR A 330 7.27 6.90 10.39
CA THR A 330 8.02 8.05 9.90
C THR A 330 7.30 8.76 8.75
N LYS A 331 7.37 10.09 8.76
CA LYS A 331 7.03 10.94 7.61
C LYS A 331 8.28 11.36 6.83
N SER A 332 9.46 10.98 7.31
CA SER A 332 10.74 11.38 6.73
C SER A 332 11.01 10.61 5.44
N HIS A 333 11.28 11.32 4.35
CA HIS A 333 11.61 10.70 3.06
C HIS A 333 13.05 10.14 3.00
N THR A 334 13.88 10.46 3.98
CA THR A 334 15.30 10.05 4.02
C THR A 334 15.54 8.82 4.90
N LEU A 335 14.59 8.48 5.77
CA LEU A 335 14.66 7.32 6.65
C LEU A 335 13.89 6.15 6.01
N ASP A 336 14.62 5.08 5.69
CA ASP A 336 14.03 3.80 5.29
C ASP A 336 13.78 2.94 6.55
N PRO A 337 12.51 2.67 6.94
CA PRO A 337 12.19 1.89 8.13
C PRO A 337 12.80 0.49 8.15
N ASP A 338 12.85 -0.20 7.00
CA ASP A 338 13.38 -1.56 6.92
C ASP A 338 14.87 -1.58 7.19
N LYS A 339 15.60 -0.72 6.49
CA LYS A 339 17.04 -0.59 6.67
C LYS A 339 17.38 -0.13 8.08
N TYR A 340 16.67 0.87 8.60
CA TYR A 340 16.89 1.43 9.93
C TYR A 340 16.76 0.35 11.01
N ILE A 341 15.63 -0.37 11.04
CA ILE A 341 15.37 -1.41 12.05
C ILE A 341 16.37 -2.57 11.94
N LYS A 342 16.69 -3.01 10.71
CA LYS A 342 17.67 -4.09 10.49
C LYS A 342 19.08 -3.70 10.92
N THR A 343 19.49 -2.47 10.67
CA THR A 343 20.78 -1.95 11.15
C THR A 343 20.80 -1.83 12.67
N LEU A 344 19.70 -1.38 13.28
CA LEU A 344 19.60 -1.15 14.72
C LEU A 344 19.66 -2.45 15.53
N PHE A 345 18.84 -3.44 15.19
CA PHE A 345 18.69 -4.65 16.01
C PHE A 345 19.40 -5.89 15.44
N GLY A 346 19.69 -5.91 14.14
CA GLY A 346 20.40 -7.02 13.51
C GLY A 346 19.57 -8.32 13.41
N LYS A 347 20.26 -9.45 13.50
CA LYS A 347 19.72 -10.80 13.30
C LYS A 347 19.84 -11.66 14.56
N ASP A 348 18.96 -12.64 14.66
CA ASP A 348 19.08 -13.73 15.61
C ASP A 348 20.16 -14.75 15.18
N ARG A 349 20.31 -15.79 15.99
CA ARG A 349 21.31 -16.86 15.78
C ARG A 349 21.05 -17.68 14.52
N ASP A 350 19.81 -17.75 14.08
CA ASP A 350 19.39 -18.48 12.88
C ASP A 350 19.45 -17.59 11.62
N GLY A 351 19.91 -16.35 11.78
CA GLY A 351 20.11 -15.40 10.68
C GLY A 351 18.84 -14.65 10.26
N LYS A 352 17.75 -14.75 11.04
CA LYS A 352 16.50 -14.03 10.83
C LYS A 352 16.57 -12.66 11.47
N TRP A 353 16.07 -11.64 10.78
CA TRP A 353 16.07 -10.25 11.29
C TRP A 353 15.06 -10.11 12.44
N TYR A 354 15.42 -9.32 13.46
CA TYR A 354 14.50 -8.99 14.57
C TYR A 354 13.38 -8.02 14.16
N GLY A 355 13.46 -7.43 12.97
CA GLY A 355 12.43 -6.55 12.47
C GLY A 355 12.64 -6.17 11.01
N GLY A 356 11.74 -5.32 10.52
CA GLY A 356 11.75 -4.80 9.16
C GLY A 356 10.67 -3.76 8.97
N GLY A 357 10.50 -3.30 7.74
CA GLY A 357 9.54 -2.24 7.45
C GLY A 357 9.22 -2.11 5.96
N ARG A 358 8.30 -1.20 5.66
CA ARG A 358 7.90 -0.82 4.30
C ARG A 358 7.45 0.64 4.32
N LYS A 359 7.83 1.40 3.29
CA LYS A 359 7.43 2.81 3.09
C LYS A 359 7.73 3.68 4.32
N ASP A 360 6.70 3.94 5.13
CA ASP A 360 6.63 4.86 6.27
C ASP A 360 6.49 4.13 7.62
N LYS A 361 6.44 2.79 7.62
CA LYS A 361 6.16 1.97 8.81
C LYS A 361 7.17 0.84 8.97
N GLY A 362 7.50 0.54 10.21
CA GLY A 362 8.32 -0.61 10.57
C GLY A 362 7.91 -1.22 11.90
N GLY A 363 8.35 -2.44 12.13
CA GLY A 363 8.13 -3.16 13.38
C GLY A 363 9.31 -4.05 13.73
N PHE A 364 9.53 -4.26 15.02
CA PHE A 364 10.53 -5.18 15.54
C PHE A 364 9.98 -5.97 16.72
N GLN A 365 10.54 -7.16 16.91
CA GLN A 365 10.23 -8.08 17.99
C GLN A 365 11.53 -8.73 18.45
N ILE A 366 11.89 -8.51 19.72
CA ILE A 366 13.13 -8.99 20.31
C ILE A 366 12.79 -9.93 21.47
N PRO A 367 13.19 -11.21 21.44
CA PRO A 367 12.92 -12.14 22.53
C PRO A 367 13.71 -11.73 23.78
N LEU A 368 13.04 -11.70 24.93
CA LEU A 368 13.69 -11.50 26.23
C LEU A 368 14.60 -12.67 26.60
N GLY A 369 14.35 -13.86 26.03
CA GLY A 369 15.14 -15.06 26.30
C GLY A 369 15.15 -15.42 27.79
N VAL A 370 16.32 -15.58 28.37
CA VAL A 370 16.46 -15.93 29.80
C VAL A 370 15.91 -14.85 30.74
N PHE A 371 15.84 -13.60 30.30
CA PHE A 371 15.34 -12.48 31.11
C PHE A 371 13.82 -12.54 31.33
N ALA A 372 13.08 -13.29 30.50
CA ALA A 372 11.66 -13.55 30.71
C ALA A 372 11.37 -14.27 32.06
N LYS A 373 12.39 -14.93 32.65
CA LYS A 373 12.28 -15.60 33.96
C LYS A 373 12.52 -14.67 35.15
N CYS A 374 12.86 -13.41 34.92
CA CYS A 374 13.06 -12.44 36.00
C CYS A 374 11.72 -12.19 36.72
N SER A 375 11.68 -12.41 38.03
CA SER A 375 10.48 -12.17 38.85
C SER A 375 10.25 -10.69 39.16
N ASP A 376 11.31 -9.88 39.11
CA ASP A 376 11.24 -8.44 39.33
C ASP A 376 10.95 -7.72 38.00
N ARG A 377 9.67 -7.36 37.82
CA ARG A 377 9.19 -6.71 36.60
C ARG A 377 9.68 -5.27 36.46
N GLU A 378 9.86 -4.57 37.57
CA GLU A 378 10.32 -3.18 37.54
C GLU A 378 11.78 -3.14 37.11
N LEU A 379 12.62 -3.97 37.73
CA LEU A 379 14.03 -4.09 37.35
C LEU A 379 14.21 -4.53 35.91
N LEU A 380 13.45 -5.53 35.46
CA LEU A 380 13.49 -5.99 34.07
C LEU A 380 13.11 -4.87 33.10
N TRP A 381 12.04 -4.13 33.38
CA TRP A 381 11.63 -3.01 32.53
C TRP A 381 12.70 -1.91 32.48
N ILE A 382 13.30 -1.55 33.61
CA ILE A 382 14.38 -0.55 33.66
C ILE A 382 15.55 -0.97 32.78
N LEU A 383 15.98 -2.23 32.89
CA LEU A 383 17.08 -2.78 32.08
C LEU A 383 16.75 -2.73 30.59
N ILE A 384 15.60 -3.27 30.20
CA ILE A 384 15.16 -3.31 28.80
C ILE A 384 15.01 -1.91 28.22
N LYS A 385 14.31 -1.02 28.93
CA LYS A 385 14.12 0.37 28.51
C LYS A 385 15.47 1.04 28.28
N LYS A 386 16.41 0.91 29.22
CA LYS A 386 17.75 1.49 29.10
C LYS A 386 18.49 0.97 27.87
N THR A 387 18.50 -0.35 27.65
CA THR A 387 19.19 -0.96 26.50
C THR A 387 18.58 -0.51 25.17
N ILE A 388 17.24 -0.48 25.05
CA ILE A 388 16.58 -0.07 23.81
C ILE A 388 16.79 1.42 23.55
N ASP A 389 16.68 2.27 24.57
CA ASP A 389 16.91 3.71 24.44
C ASP A 389 18.35 4.02 24.02
N GLU A 390 19.35 3.36 24.61
CA GLU A 390 20.76 3.53 24.21
C GLU A 390 20.98 3.18 22.73
N LEU A 391 20.44 2.05 22.26
CA LEU A 391 20.51 1.68 20.84
C LEU A 391 19.85 2.75 19.95
N LEU A 392 18.67 3.24 20.34
CA LEU A 392 17.95 4.27 19.60
C LEU A 392 18.74 5.59 19.53
N TYR A 393 19.34 6.02 20.64
CA TYR A 393 20.14 7.25 20.69
C TYR A 393 21.40 7.15 19.84
N ASP A 394 22.12 6.03 19.93
CA ASP A 394 23.34 5.79 19.16
C ASP A 394 23.04 5.82 17.65
N SER A 395 21.87 5.30 17.25
CA SER A 395 21.45 5.27 15.84
C SER A 395 21.18 6.63 15.22
N ILE A 396 20.93 7.66 16.05
CA ILE A 396 20.74 9.05 15.62
C ILE A 396 21.94 9.93 15.98
N GLY A 397 23.06 9.34 16.40
CA GLY A 397 24.31 10.06 16.68
C GLY A 397 24.32 10.87 17.96
N ILE A 398 23.45 10.54 18.92
CA ILE A 398 23.40 11.20 20.23
C ILE A 398 24.14 10.33 21.25
N GLU A 399 25.32 10.77 21.70
CA GLU A 399 26.03 10.14 22.82
C GLU A 399 25.16 10.23 24.10
N SER A 400 24.95 9.09 24.77
CA SER A 400 24.22 9.05 26.05
C SER A 400 24.98 9.84 27.12
N GLN A 401 24.39 10.96 27.59
CA GLN A 401 25.05 11.87 28.54
C GLN A 401 25.22 11.33 29.98
N PHE A 402 24.87 10.07 30.25
CA PHE A 402 24.91 9.51 31.61
C PHE A 402 26.24 8.83 32.00
N GLY A 403 27.27 8.89 31.14
CA GLY A 403 28.60 8.34 31.42
C GLY A 403 29.65 9.30 32.00
N ARG A 404 29.32 10.59 32.22
CA ARG A 404 30.29 11.63 32.65
C ARG A 404 30.08 12.16 34.08
N GLU A 405 29.58 11.34 34.99
CA GLU A 405 29.74 11.56 36.44
C GLU A 405 30.40 10.34 37.08
N SER A 406 31.67 10.13 36.76
CA SER A 406 32.59 9.32 37.58
C SER A 406 33.92 10.04 37.77
N ASP A 407 33.84 11.34 38.08
CA ASP A 407 34.91 12.04 38.80
C ASP A 407 34.49 12.16 40.26
N ILE A 408 34.59 11.05 41.00
CA ILE A 408 34.84 11.12 42.45
C ILE A 408 36.23 10.54 42.67
N SER A 409 37.19 11.45 42.56
CA SER A 409 38.42 11.37 43.30
C SER A 409 38.16 11.17 44.80
N SER A 410 39.04 10.40 45.43
CA SER A 410 39.24 10.23 46.88
C SER A 410 38.37 9.20 47.62
N GLY A 411 39.00 8.09 48.04
CA GLY A 411 38.41 7.21 49.06
C GLY A 411 38.95 5.80 49.22
N LYS A 412 40.29 5.65 49.34
CA LYS A 412 41.05 4.53 49.96
C LYS A 412 40.51 3.08 49.92
N LEU A 413 41.34 2.23 49.29
CA LEU A 413 41.66 0.80 49.55
C LEU A 413 40.71 -0.03 50.41
#